data_AF-A0A917ER88-F1
#
_entry.id   AF-A0A917ER88-F1
#
_cell.length_a   1.000
_cell.length_b   1.000
_cell.length_c   1.000
_cell.angle_alpha   90.00
_cell.angle_beta   90.00
_cell.angle_gamma   90.00
#
_symmetry.space_group_name_H-M   'P 1'
#
loop_
_entity.id
_entity.type
_entity.pdbx_description
1 polymer ?
#
loop_
_entity_poly.entity_id
_entity_poly.type
_entity_poly.pdbx_seq_one_letter_code
_entity_poly.pdbx_strand_id
1 'polypeptide(L)'
;MKKNIIFFTSILSVGFLLSACEDGTSSETNTKTEELATAENKIKELEQKINEIENTQGNESLLADINKIHEEEISMYTTLAKEMVKNLNKEEMEELGKLSWHYQLTANKEPTPKNGVIEVDADNIEIELTSRQLNEPVFPLDIHNKGTISDGFEKHITNVEPKPSETSGRDGTVVSSIYHVFSDMESGNTITVTITDELKQRLELETTTITIKRK
;
A
#
# COMPACT_ATOMS: atom_id res chain seq x y z
N MET A 1 44.45 -13.52 3.05
CA MET A 1 45.31 -13.68 4.25
C MET A 1 45.13 -12.41 5.08
N LYS A 2 44.72 -12.33 6.36
CA LYS A 2 44.45 -13.21 7.52
C LYS A 2 43.31 -12.53 8.31
N LYS A 3 42.18 -13.21 8.59
CA LYS A 3 41.66 -13.64 9.92
C LYS A 3 41.97 -12.76 11.14
N ASN A 4 40.93 -12.50 11.95
CA ASN A 4 40.81 -12.62 13.43
C ASN A 4 39.46 -11.95 13.84
N ILE A 5 38.32 -12.65 13.99
CA ILE A 5 37.85 -13.46 15.14
C ILE A 5 38.25 -12.88 16.50
N ILE A 6 37.30 -12.21 17.16
CA ILE A 6 37.33 -11.85 18.58
C ILE A 6 36.40 -12.81 19.34
N PHE A 7 36.85 -13.18 20.52
CA PHE A 7 36.46 -14.30 21.37
C PHE A 7 35.92 -13.75 22.71
N PHE A 8 35.31 -14.62 23.52
CA PHE A 8 34.97 -14.47 24.96
C PHE A 8 33.70 -13.65 25.30
N THR A 9 32.75 -14.06 26.16
CA THR A 9 32.49 -15.23 27.03
C THR A 9 31.16 -14.96 27.75
N SER A 10 30.36 -15.99 28.07
CA SER A 10 29.83 -16.09 29.43
C SER A 10 29.39 -17.51 29.75
N ILE A 11 29.87 -17.98 30.89
CA ILE A 11 29.76 -19.29 31.52
C ILE A 11 28.46 -19.30 32.33
N LEU A 12 27.66 -20.37 32.24
CA LEU A 12 26.86 -20.79 33.39
C LEU A 12 26.82 -22.31 33.48
N SER A 13 27.83 -22.78 34.21
CA SER A 13 27.93 -24.05 34.91
C SER A 13 26.68 -24.39 35.73
N VAL A 14 26.14 -25.60 35.55
CA VAL A 14 25.70 -26.43 36.68
C VAL A 14 26.23 -27.84 36.42
N GLY A 15 27.31 -28.18 37.11
CA GLY A 15 27.70 -29.57 37.32
C GLY A 15 26.87 -30.16 38.45
N PHE A 16 26.31 -31.35 38.22
CA PHE A 16 26.07 -32.30 39.28
C PHE A 16 27.06 -33.45 39.13
N LEU A 17 27.81 -33.63 40.20
CA LEU A 17 28.87 -34.61 40.38
C LEU A 17 28.29 -36.01 40.61
N LEU A 18 28.95 -36.98 39.98
CA LEU A 18 29.38 -38.27 40.51
C LEU A 18 28.31 -39.31 40.91
N SER A 19 28.35 -40.45 40.23
CA SER A 19 28.73 -41.69 40.89
C SER A 19 29.38 -42.66 39.91
N ALA A 20 30.53 -43.18 40.33
CA ALA A 20 31.34 -44.16 39.67
C ALA A 20 30.68 -45.55 39.69
N CYS A 21 30.83 -46.28 38.59
CA CYS A 21 31.06 -47.72 38.62
C CYS A 21 31.88 -48.06 37.36
N GLU A 22 33.15 -48.37 37.56
CA GLU A 22 34.04 -48.89 36.53
C GLU A 22 33.78 -50.39 36.32
N ASP A 23 34.04 -50.81 35.09
CA ASP A 23 34.05 -52.15 34.51
C ASP A 23 32.74 -52.86 34.14
N GLY A 24 32.47 -52.82 32.83
CA GLY A 24 31.48 -53.61 32.11
C GLY A 24 31.50 -53.26 30.62
N THR A 25 32.32 -53.98 29.87
CA THR A 25 32.48 -53.94 28.40
C THR A 25 31.16 -53.91 27.62
N SER A 26 31.21 -53.28 26.44
CA SER A 26 30.29 -53.37 25.28
C SER A 26 29.03 -52.50 25.26
N SER A 27 29.03 -51.48 24.39
CA SER A 27 27.90 -51.03 23.53
C SER A 27 27.90 -49.51 23.26
N GLU A 28 28.90 -48.97 22.56
CA GLU A 28 28.89 -47.57 22.06
C GLU A 28 28.97 -47.44 20.52
N THR A 29 29.08 -48.55 19.80
CA THR A 29 29.20 -48.53 18.33
C THR A 29 27.85 -48.56 17.62
N ASN A 30 26.82 -49.16 18.23
CA ASN A 30 25.50 -49.33 17.59
C ASN A 30 24.64 -48.05 17.59
N THR A 31 24.75 -47.22 18.63
CA THR A 31 23.93 -46.00 18.79
C THR A 31 24.31 -44.90 17.79
N LYS A 32 25.60 -44.71 17.50
CA LYS A 32 26.06 -43.72 16.51
C LYS A 32 25.70 -44.10 15.08
N THR A 33 25.62 -45.39 14.75
CA THR A 33 25.21 -45.88 13.42
C THR A 33 23.71 -45.70 13.18
N GLU A 34 22.88 -45.89 14.21
CA GLU A 34 21.44 -45.61 14.12
C GLU A 34 21.12 -44.11 14.01
N GLU A 35 21.84 -43.26 14.74
CA GLU A 35 21.70 -41.80 14.62
C GLU A 35 22.12 -41.30 13.23
N LEU A 36 23.19 -41.87 12.66
CA LEU A 36 23.65 -41.53 11.30
C LEU A 36 22.62 -41.94 10.24
N ALA A 37 22.11 -43.18 10.32
CA ALA A 37 21.08 -43.67 9.40
C ALA A 37 19.77 -42.88 9.51
N THR A 38 19.42 -42.43 10.71
CA THR A 38 18.24 -41.57 10.94
C THR A 38 18.45 -40.18 10.34
N ALA A 39 19.64 -39.60 10.46
CA ALA A 39 19.99 -38.33 9.85
C ALA A 39 20.00 -38.39 8.31
N GLU A 40 20.55 -39.45 7.72
CA GLU A 40 20.57 -39.67 6.26
C GLU A 40 19.16 -39.82 5.68
N ASN A 41 18.27 -40.55 6.35
CA ASN A 41 16.88 -40.67 5.94
C ASN A 41 16.14 -39.33 5.99
N LYS A 42 16.43 -38.52 7.02
CA LYS A 42 15.82 -37.19 7.16
C LYS A 42 16.34 -36.19 6.12
N ILE A 43 17.62 -36.28 5.75
CA ILE A 43 18.19 -35.50 4.64
C ILE A 43 17.49 -35.87 3.34
N LYS A 44 17.34 -37.16 3.05
CA LYS A 44 16.67 -37.64 1.84
C LYS A 44 15.19 -37.22 1.77
N GLU A 45 14.49 -37.25 2.90
CA GLU A 45 13.10 -36.77 2.99
C GLU A 45 13.01 -35.25 2.75
N LEU A 46 13.95 -34.47 3.28
CA LEU A 46 14.01 -33.03 3.08
C LEU A 46 14.39 -32.67 1.63
N GLU A 47 15.30 -33.41 1.01
CA GLU A 47 15.64 -33.25 -0.41
C GLU A 47 14.46 -33.58 -1.32
N GLN A 48 13.68 -34.62 -0.99
CA GLN A 48 12.44 -34.94 -1.69
C GLN A 48 11.41 -33.81 -1.53
N LYS A 49 11.22 -33.29 -0.31
CA LYS A 49 10.32 -32.14 -0.06
C LYS A 49 10.77 -30.87 -0.76
N ILE A 50 12.08 -30.59 -0.81
CA ILE A 50 12.63 -29.46 -1.55
C ILE A 50 12.33 -29.62 -3.03
N ASN A 51 12.57 -30.80 -3.60
CA ASN A 51 12.30 -31.08 -5.01
C ASN A 51 10.77 -31.04 -5.32
N GLU A 52 9.93 -31.48 -4.39
CA GLU A 52 8.47 -31.38 -4.50
C GLU A 52 8.01 -29.91 -4.42
N ILE A 53 8.59 -29.10 -3.53
CA ILE A 53 8.33 -27.66 -3.42
C ILE A 53 8.84 -26.92 -4.66
N GLU A 54 10.03 -27.22 -5.16
CA GLU A 54 10.61 -26.63 -6.37
C GLU A 54 9.80 -26.98 -7.63
N ASN A 55 9.30 -28.21 -7.74
CA ASN A 55 8.40 -28.61 -8.83
C ASN A 55 6.98 -28.03 -8.67
N THR A 56 6.51 -27.80 -7.45
CA THR A 56 5.25 -27.09 -7.18
C THR A 56 5.38 -25.58 -7.39
N GLN A 57 6.60 -25.04 -7.28
CA GLN A 57 6.95 -23.65 -7.61
C GLN A 57 7.14 -23.42 -9.12
N GLY A 58 6.90 -24.42 -9.97
CA GLY A 58 6.74 -24.28 -11.43
C GLY A 58 5.47 -23.52 -11.84
N ASN A 59 5.21 -22.38 -11.18
CA ASN A 59 4.03 -21.54 -11.32
C ASN A 59 4.08 -20.60 -12.54
N GLU A 60 5.13 -20.61 -13.35
CA GLU A 60 5.22 -19.75 -14.54
C GLU A 60 4.09 -20.05 -15.55
N SER A 61 3.74 -21.33 -15.74
CA SER A 61 2.63 -21.71 -16.62
C SER A 61 1.28 -21.25 -16.04
N LEU A 62 1.07 -21.40 -14.73
CA LEU A 62 -0.17 -20.96 -14.09
C LEU A 62 -0.30 -19.43 -14.10
N LEU A 63 0.79 -18.70 -13.85
CA LEU A 63 0.83 -17.24 -13.95
C LEU A 63 0.60 -16.77 -15.39
N ALA A 64 1.15 -17.46 -16.39
CA ALA A 64 0.90 -17.17 -17.80
C ALA A 64 -0.58 -17.40 -18.16
N ASP A 65 -1.18 -18.49 -17.68
CA ASP A 65 -2.60 -18.78 -17.89
C ASP A 65 -3.51 -17.75 -17.19
N ILE A 66 -3.19 -17.36 -15.96
CA ILE A 66 -3.90 -16.31 -15.21
C ILE A 66 -3.81 -14.97 -15.95
N ASN A 67 -2.61 -14.57 -16.38
CA ASN A 67 -2.41 -13.31 -17.10
C ASN A 67 -3.16 -13.32 -18.43
N LYS A 68 -3.13 -14.44 -19.15
CA LYS A 68 -3.87 -14.59 -20.41
C LYS A 68 -5.38 -14.46 -20.21
N ILE A 69 -5.95 -15.15 -19.20
CA ILE A 69 -7.38 -15.03 -18.87
C ILE A 69 -7.72 -13.59 -18.53
N HIS A 70 -6.88 -12.94 -17.73
CA HIS A 70 -7.06 -11.55 -17.34
C HIS A 70 -7.03 -10.58 -18.55
N GLU A 71 -6.08 -10.77 -19.48
CA GLU A 71 -5.99 -10.01 -20.73
C GLU A 71 -7.21 -10.21 -21.62
N GLU A 72 -7.72 -11.44 -21.73
CA GLU A 72 -8.94 -11.76 -22.48
C GLU A 72 -10.18 -11.09 -21.88
N GLU A 73 -10.31 -11.10 -20.55
CA GLU A 73 -11.40 -10.42 -19.83
C GLU A 73 -11.34 -8.89 -20.02
N ILE A 74 -10.17 -8.27 -19.81
CA ILE A 74 -9.96 -6.84 -20.04
C ILE A 74 -10.30 -6.47 -21.48
N SER A 75 -9.86 -7.27 -22.45
CA SER A 75 -10.12 -7.04 -23.87
C SER A 75 -11.63 -7.10 -24.19
N MET A 76 -12.35 -8.06 -23.61
CA MET A 76 -13.80 -8.18 -23.76
C MET A 76 -14.53 -6.96 -23.19
N TYR A 77 -14.22 -6.57 -21.95
CA TYR A 77 -14.85 -5.40 -21.32
C TYR A 77 -14.52 -4.10 -22.03
N THR A 78 -13.27 -3.94 -22.48
CA THR A 78 -12.84 -2.78 -23.25
C THR A 78 -13.58 -2.68 -24.59
N THR A 79 -13.79 -3.81 -25.27
CA THR A 79 -14.55 -3.86 -26.53
C THR A 79 -16.01 -3.50 -26.29
N LEU A 80 -16.63 -4.06 -25.25
CA LEU A 80 -18.01 -3.72 -24.89
C LEU A 80 -18.15 -2.23 -24.54
N ALA A 81 -17.24 -1.70 -23.72
CA ALA A 81 -17.21 -0.29 -23.36
C ALA A 81 -17.06 0.59 -24.60
N LYS A 82 -16.17 0.24 -25.53
CA LYS A 82 -16.00 0.94 -26.82
C LYS A 82 -17.30 0.98 -27.64
N GLU A 83 -18.05 -0.11 -27.70
CA GLU A 83 -19.33 -0.12 -28.41
C GLU A 83 -20.40 0.72 -27.69
N MET A 84 -20.45 0.67 -26.36
CA MET A 84 -21.40 1.46 -25.56
C MET A 84 -21.19 2.96 -25.72
N VAL A 85 -19.94 3.42 -25.77
CA VAL A 85 -19.62 4.85 -25.81
C VAL A 85 -19.81 5.50 -27.18
N LYS A 86 -19.95 4.73 -28.27
CA LYS A 86 -20.13 5.27 -29.64
C LYS A 86 -21.36 6.17 -29.80
N ASN A 87 -22.39 5.95 -28.98
CA ASN A 87 -23.64 6.69 -29.05
C ASN A 87 -23.73 7.81 -27.99
N LEU A 88 -22.69 7.98 -27.17
CA LEU A 88 -22.66 9.04 -26.17
C LEU A 88 -22.27 10.37 -26.80
N ASN A 89 -22.93 11.43 -26.37
CA ASN A 89 -22.54 12.79 -26.70
C ASN A 89 -21.32 13.23 -25.87
N LYS A 90 -20.85 14.46 -26.12
CA LYS A 90 -19.64 14.98 -25.48
C LYS A 90 -19.80 15.06 -23.95
N GLU A 91 -20.94 15.55 -23.50
CA GLU A 91 -21.27 15.74 -22.09
C GLU A 91 -21.36 14.38 -21.37
N GLU A 92 -21.99 13.39 -21.99
CA GLU A 92 -22.08 12.02 -21.46
C GLU A 92 -20.72 11.33 -21.40
N MET A 93 -19.86 11.51 -22.40
CA MET A 93 -18.49 11.00 -22.37
C MET A 93 -17.66 11.67 -21.27
N GLU A 94 -17.89 12.95 -21.01
CA GLU A 94 -17.23 13.68 -19.93
C GLU A 94 -17.66 13.11 -18.58
N GLU A 95 -18.96 13.01 -18.31
CA GLU A 95 -19.50 12.42 -17.09
C GLU A 95 -19.01 10.98 -16.86
N LEU A 96 -18.95 10.18 -17.92
CA LEU A 96 -18.40 8.82 -17.86
C LEU A 96 -16.91 8.83 -17.48
N GLY A 97 -16.13 9.74 -18.08
CA GLY A 97 -14.73 9.94 -17.73
C GLY A 97 -14.56 10.29 -16.26
N LYS A 98 -15.44 11.14 -15.70
CA LYS A 98 -15.38 11.54 -14.28
C LYS A 98 -15.46 10.35 -13.32
N LEU A 99 -16.16 9.27 -13.70
CA LEU A 99 -16.23 8.03 -12.90
C LEU A 99 -14.88 7.30 -12.75
N SER A 100 -13.91 7.61 -13.62
CA SER A 100 -12.58 7.00 -13.57
C SER A 100 -11.63 7.70 -12.59
N TRP A 101 -12.08 8.80 -11.99
CA TRP A 101 -11.30 9.65 -11.09
C TRP A 101 -12.03 9.84 -9.77
N HIS A 102 -11.32 9.62 -8.66
CA HIS A 102 -11.81 9.85 -7.32
C HIS A 102 -10.93 10.89 -6.62
N TYR A 103 -11.57 11.92 -6.08
CA TYR A 103 -10.90 12.98 -5.33
C TYR A 103 -11.34 12.91 -3.87
N GLN A 104 -10.40 13.14 -2.97
CA GLN A 104 -10.67 13.14 -1.53
C GLN A 104 -9.86 14.23 -0.84
N LEU A 105 -10.54 15.03 -0.01
CA LEU A 105 -9.91 16.00 0.88
C LEU A 105 -10.09 15.52 2.31
N THR A 106 -8.98 15.37 3.05
CA THR A 106 -8.99 14.92 4.45
C THR A 106 -8.22 15.88 5.34
N ALA A 107 -8.57 15.90 6.63
CA ALA A 107 -7.73 16.47 7.67
C ALA A 107 -7.41 15.37 8.69
N ASN A 108 -6.13 15.07 8.90
CA ASN A 108 -5.67 13.92 9.70
C ASN A 108 -6.35 12.60 9.30
N LYS A 109 -6.51 12.38 7.99
CA LYS A 109 -7.17 11.20 7.38
C LYS A 109 -8.69 11.12 7.57
N GLU A 110 -9.28 12.06 8.30
CA GLU A 110 -10.73 12.16 8.41
C GLU A 110 -11.30 12.88 7.18
N PRO A 111 -12.30 12.31 6.48
CA PRO A 111 -12.88 12.91 5.29
C PRO A 111 -13.58 14.22 5.63
N THR A 112 -13.49 15.19 4.72
CA THR A 112 -14.17 16.48 4.87
C THR A 112 -15.69 16.28 4.79
N PRO A 113 -16.47 16.64 5.82
CA PRO A 113 -17.93 16.60 5.78
C PRO A 113 -18.49 17.56 4.72
N LYS A 114 -19.71 17.31 4.24
CA LYS A 114 -20.34 18.11 3.16
C LYS A 114 -20.39 19.61 3.44
N ASN A 115 -20.57 19.99 4.70
CA ASN A 115 -20.62 21.39 5.12
C ASN A 115 -19.23 22.07 5.19
N GLY A 116 -18.15 21.33 4.94
CA GLY A 116 -16.77 21.82 4.96
C GLY A 116 -16.20 22.10 6.35
N VAL A 117 -16.83 21.67 7.44
CA VAL A 117 -16.33 21.94 8.80
C VAL A 117 -15.81 20.67 9.45
N ILE A 118 -14.52 20.66 9.80
CA ILE A 118 -13.84 19.56 10.49
C ILE A 118 -13.35 20.07 11.83
N GLU A 119 -13.49 19.26 12.87
CA GLU A 119 -12.88 19.54 14.18
C GLU A 119 -11.88 18.44 14.49
N VAL A 120 -10.65 18.83 14.81
CA VAL A 120 -9.53 17.91 14.99
C VAL A 120 -8.96 18.09 16.39
N ASP A 121 -8.72 16.96 17.07
CA ASP A 121 -8.08 16.94 18.39
C ASP A 121 -6.60 16.51 18.26
N ALA A 122 -5.80 17.33 17.56
CA ALA A 122 -4.38 17.07 17.37
C ALA A 122 -3.60 18.36 17.09
N ASP A 123 -2.46 18.53 17.75
CA ASP A 123 -1.61 19.72 17.61
C ASP A 123 -0.91 19.80 16.25
N ASN A 124 -0.76 18.64 15.59
CA ASN A 124 -0.32 18.56 14.22
C ASN A 124 -1.51 18.21 13.33
N ILE A 125 -1.75 19.04 12.32
CA ILE A 125 -2.84 18.87 11.36
C ILE A 125 -2.22 18.70 9.97
N GLU A 126 -2.52 17.57 9.34
CA GLU A 126 -2.19 17.29 7.95
C GLU A 126 -3.47 17.39 7.12
N ILE A 127 -3.47 18.30 6.15
CA ILE A 127 -4.52 18.38 5.14
C ILE A 127 -4.01 17.69 3.88
N GLU A 128 -4.72 16.68 3.43
CA GLU A 128 -4.36 15.90 2.23
C GLU A 128 -5.47 16.04 1.19
N LEU A 129 -5.11 16.50 -0.01
CA LEU A 129 -5.93 16.35 -1.21
C LEU A 129 -5.34 15.24 -2.06
N THR A 130 -6.13 14.19 -2.29
CA THR A 130 -5.76 13.02 -3.08
C THR A 130 -6.53 13.00 -4.39
N SER A 131 -5.85 12.67 -5.48
CA SER A 131 -6.41 12.25 -6.75
C SER A 131 -6.09 10.77 -6.99
N ARG A 132 -7.10 9.96 -7.25
CA ARG A 132 -6.96 8.53 -7.54
C ARG A 132 -7.61 8.19 -8.87
N GLN A 133 -6.87 7.49 -9.73
CA GLN A 133 -7.42 6.87 -10.93
C GLN A 133 -7.64 5.36 -10.73
N LEU A 134 -8.51 4.77 -11.53
CA LEU A 134 -8.64 3.32 -11.64
C LEU A 134 -7.32 2.70 -12.17
N ASN A 135 -6.90 1.58 -11.58
CA ASN A 135 -5.66 0.91 -11.97
C ASN A 135 -5.69 0.37 -13.41
N GLU A 136 -6.87 -0.08 -13.85
CA GLU A 136 -7.12 -0.56 -15.21
C GLU A 136 -8.34 0.19 -15.77
N PRO A 137 -8.15 1.20 -16.64
CA PRO A 137 -9.26 1.94 -17.20
C PRO A 137 -10.05 1.03 -18.15
N VAL A 138 -11.30 0.74 -17.78
CA VAL A 138 -12.25 -0.03 -18.62
C VAL A 138 -12.64 0.75 -19.87
N PHE A 139 -12.60 2.09 -19.79
CA PHE A 139 -12.91 2.98 -20.90
C PHE A 139 -11.68 3.32 -21.74
N PRO A 140 -11.87 3.62 -23.03
CA PRO A 140 -10.84 4.22 -23.86
C PRO A 140 -10.12 5.40 -23.18
N LEU A 141 -8.81 5.50 -23.38
CA LEU A 141 -7.95 6.49 -22.71
C LEU A 141 -8.38 7.93 -22.97
N ASP A 142 -8.96 8.22 -24.14
CA ASP A 142 -9.51 9.54 -24.48
C ASP A 142 -10.74 9.90 -23.65
N ILE A 143 -11.54 8.92 -23.22
CA ILE A 143 -12.66 9.12 -22.28
C ILE A 143 -12.12 9.26 -20.86
N HIS A 144 -11.19 8.39 -20.46
CA HIS A 144 -10.52 8.48 -19.16
C HIS A 144 -9.94 9.87 -18.91
N ASN A 145 -9.23 10.42 -19.89
CA ASN A 145 -8.58 11.72 -19.81
C ASN A 145 -9.57 12.89 -19.80
N LYS A 146 -10.81 12.72 -20.28
CA LYS A 146 -11.86 13.76 -20.14
C LYS A 146 -12.35 13.88 -18.70
N GLY A 147 -12.13 12.85 -17.89
CA GLY A 147 -12.55 12.81 -16.49
C GLY A 147 -11.67 13.59 -15.53
N THR A 148 -10.45 13.96 -15.93
CA THR A 148 -9.53 14.72 -15.07
C THR A 148 -10.14 16.06 -14.68
N ILE A 149 -9.85 16.51 -13.46
CA ILE A 149 -10.12 17.89 -13.08
C ILE A 149 -9.23 18.84 -13.91
N SER A 150 -9.68 20.06 -14.19
CA SER A 150 -8.92 20.99 -15.05
C SER A 150 -7.54 21.33 -14.46
N ASP A 151 -6.58 21.75 -15.28
CA ASP A 151 -5.31 22.38 -14.87
C ASP A 151 -4.38 21.63 -13.88
N GLY A 152 -4.74 20.44 -13.38
CA GLY A 152 -4.06 19.71 -12.31
C GLY A 152 -4.74 19.91 -10.96
N PHE A 153 -5.04 18.80 -10.25
CA PHE A 153 -5.86 18.79 -9.03
C PHE A 153 -5.28 19.66 -7.90
N GLU A 154 -3.97 19.78 -7.82
CA GLU A 154 -3.27 20.59 -6.84
C GLU A 154 -3.57 22.08 -6.96
N LYS A 155 -3.87 22.57 -8.18
CA LYS A 155 -4.19 23.98 -8.44
C LYS A 155 -5.60 24.36 -8.00
N HIS A 156 -6.43 23.37 -7.66
CA HIS A 156 -7.77 23.61 -7.19
C HIS A 156 -7.84 23.98 -5.71
N ILE A 157 -6.73 23.89 -4.99
CA ILE A 157 -6.55 24.59 -3.72
C ILE A 157 -6.00 25.98 -4.03
N THR A 158 -6.87 26.99 -3.88
CA THR A 158 -6.56 28.38 -4.26
C THR A 158 -6.02 29.21 -3.12
N ASN A 159 -6.36 28.86 -1.88
CA ASN A 159 -5.84 29.51 -0.68
C ASN A 159 -5.76 28.53 0.50
N VAL A 160 -4.75 28.70 1.34
CA VAL A 160 -4.57 27.96 2.59
C VAL A 160 -4.07 28.94 3.65
N GLU A 161 -4.88 29.15 4.69
CA GLU A 161 -4.59 30.08 5.78
C GLU A 161 -4.80 29.42 7.15
N PRO A 162 -3.88 29.57 8.12
CA PRO A 162 -2.58 30.22 7.99
C PRO A 162 -1.67 29.49 6.99
N LYS A 163 -0.51 30.05 6.69
CA LYS A 163 0.46 29.38 5.83
C LYS A 163 0.91 28.07 6.52
N PRO A 164 0.90 26.92 5.82
CA PRO A 164 1.35 25.67 6.40
C PRO A 164 2.87 25.70 6.70
N SER A 165 3.28 24.94 7.71
CA SER A 165 4.69 24.73 8.06
C SER A 165 5.43 24.01 6.93
N GLU A 166 4.76 23.06 6.27
CA GLU A 166 5.30 22.30 5.16
C GLU A 166 4.22 22.08 4.09
N THR A 167 4.63 22.06 2.83
CA THR A 167 3.81 21.60 1.71
C THR A 167 4.63 20.63 0.88
N SER A 168 4.08 19.45 0.62
CA SER A 168 4.75 18.41 -0.15
C SER A 168 3.77 17.69 -1.06
N GLY A 169 4.29 16.99 -2.06
CA GLY A 169 3.51 16.17 -2.98
C GLY A 169 4.06 14.76 -3.03
N ARG A 170 3.17 13.78 -3.23
CA ARG A 170 3.54 12.40 -3.55
C ARG A 170 2.84 12.03 -4.84
N ASP A 171 3.62 11.47 -5.75
CA ASP A 171 3.10 11.01 -7.03
C ASP A 171 3.35 9.50 -7.17
N GLY A 172 2.32 8.80 -7.63
CA GLY A 172 2.32 7.36 -7.80
C GLY A 172 1.56 6.99 -9.06
N THR A 173 1.63 5.72 -9.45
CA THR A 173 1.02 5.26 -10.72
C THR A 173 -0.49 5.47 -10.80
N VAL A 174 -1.19 5.35 -9.67
CA VAL A 174 -2.66 5.42 -9.61
C VAL A 174 -3.19 6.42 -8.59
N VAL A 175 -2.31 6.95 -7.74
CA VAL A 175 -2.67 7.88 -6.68
C VAL A 175 -1.60 8.96 -6.61
N SER A 176 -2.04 10.21 -6.62
CA SER A 176 -1.21 11.39 -6.40
C SER A 176 -1.85 12.22 -5.29
N SER A 177 -1.04 12.80 -4.41
CA SER A 177 -1.51 13.59 -3.27
C SER A 177 -0.69 14.86 -3.10
N ILE A 178 -1.33 15.92 -2.61
CA ILE A 178 -0.68 17.11 -2.05
C ILE A 178 -1.02 17.22 -0.57
N TYR A 179 -0.02 17.56 0.23
CA TYR A 179 -0.09 17.66 1.68
C TYR A 179 0.20 19.09 2.12
N HIS A 180 -0.58 19.59 3.06
CA HIS A 180 -0.31 20.82 3.81
C HIS A 180 -0.25 20.48 5.30
N VAL A 181 0.93 20.63 5.90
CA VAL A 181 1.18 20.26 7.29
C VAL A 181 1.28 21.51 8.15
N PHE A 182 0.57 21.48 9.27
CA PHE A 182 0.55 22.50 10.30
C PHE A 182 1.07 21.89 11.58
N SER A 183 2.10 22.51 12.14
CA SER A 183 2.72 22.08 13.38
C SER A 183 2.36 23.01 14.53
N ASP A 184 2.34 22.48 15.74
CA ASP A 184 2.20 23.25 16.98
C ASP A 184 0.94 24.14 17.02
N MET A 185 -0.19 23.60 16.55
CA MET A 185 -1.47 24.29 16.52
C MET A 185 -2.09 24.40 17.92
N GLU A 186 -2.28 25.63 18.39
CA GLU A 186 -2.96 25.91 19.66
C GLU A 186 -4.48 25.64 19.57
N SER A 187 -5.08 25.22 20.69
CA SER A 187 -6.54 25.04 20.81
C SER A 187 -7.28 26.34 20.46
N GLY A 188 -8.35 26.21 19.68
CA GLY A 188 -9.12 27.34 19.15
C GLY A 188 -8.60 27.90 17.82
N ASN A 189 -7.40 27.51 17.36
CA ASN A 189 -6.91 27.90 16.05
C ASN A 189 -7.75 27.27 14.93
N THR A 190 -7.84 28.00 13.83
CA THR A 190 -8.62 27.62 12.66
C THR A 190 -7.76 27.68 11.40
N ILE A 191 -7.80 26.61 10.61
CA ILE A 191 -7.26 26.58 9.25
C ILE A 191 -8.43 26.72 8.28
N THR A 192 -8.25 27.57 7.27
CA THR A 192 -9.17 27.80 6.17
C THR A 192 -8.51 27.37 4.87
N VAL A 193 -9.17 26.47 4.15
CA VAL A 193 -8.77 26.03 2.81
C VAL A 193 -9.85 26.46 1.82
N THR A 194 -9.47 27.22 0.80
CA THR A 194 -10.37 27.64 -0.28
C THR A 194 -10.11 26.80 -1.51
N ILE A 195 -11.16 26.15 -2.02
CA ILE A 195 -11.13 25.33 -3.23
C ILE A 195 -11.97 25.96 -4.36
N THR A 196 -11.74 25.53 -5.60
CA THR A 196 -12.59 25.97 -6.72
C THR A 196 -13.95 25.28 -6.72
N ASP A 197 -14.92 25.83 -7.47
CA ASP A 197 -16.23 25.21 -7.66
C ASP A 197 -16.16 23.82 -8.31
N GLU A 198 -15.20 23.59 -9.21
CA GLU A 198 -15.02 22.29 -9.83
C GLU A 198 -14.60 21.25 -8.79
N LEU A 199 -13.59 21.55 -7.96
CA LEU A 199 -13.18 20.61 -6.90
C LEU A 199 -14.27 20.42 -5.86
N LYS A 200 -15.04 21.47 -5.52
CA LYS A 200 -16.23 21.35 -4.66
C LYS A 200 -17.22 20.33 -5.21
N GLN A 201 -17.53 20.39 -6.52
CA GLN A 201 -18.41 19.43 -7.17
C GLN A 201 -17.83 18.02 -7.13
N ARG A 202 -16.53 17.86 -7.41
CA ARG A 202 -15.85 16.55 -7.37
C ARG A 202 -15.81 15.91 -5.98
N LEU A 203 -15.75 16.74 -4.93
CA LEU A 203 -15.76 16.30 -3.54
C LEU A 203 -17.18 16.19 -2.94
N GLU A 204 -18.22 16.52 -3.71
CA GLU A 204 -19.61 16.58 -3.26
C GLU A 204 -19.83 17.49 -2.03
N LEU A 205 -19.08 18.59 -1.96
CA LEU A 205 -19.18 19.57 -0.87
C LEU A 205 -20.21 20.66 -1.18
N GLU A 206 -20.79 21.24 -0.12
CA GLU A 206 -21.76 22.33 -0.20
C GLU A 206 -21.08 23.72 -0.26
N THR A 207 -19.78 23.77 0.06
CA THR A 207 -18.99 25.00 0.22
C THR A 207 -17.65 24.89 -0.48
N THR A 208 -17.12 26.02 -0.95
CA THR A 208 -15.74 26.16 -1.44
C THR A 208 -14.76 26.48 -0.32
N THR A 209 -15.24 26.75 0.89
CA THR A 209 -14.41 27.08 2.05
C THR A 209 -14.48 25.96 3.07
N ILE A 210 -13.37 25.27 3.27
CA ILE A 210 -13.21 24.24 4.30
C ILE A 210 -12.57 24.88 5.53
N THR A 211 -13.17 24.64 6.69
CA THR A 211 -12.73 25.14 7.99
C THR A 211 -12.33 23.97 8.88
N ILE A 212 -11.06 23.93 9.29
CA ILE A 212 -10.53 22.91 10.19
C ILE A 212 -10.21 23.59 11.53
N LYS A 213 -10.89 23.18 12.60
CA LYS A 213 -10.76 23.77 13.94
C LYS A 213 -9.97 22.83 14.85
N ARG A 214 -8.93 23.33 15.49
CA ARG A 214 -8.27 22.64 16.60
C ARG A 214 -9.17 22.74 17.84
N LYS A 215 -9.61 21.59 18.38
CA LYS A 215 -10.35 21.55 19.66
C LYS A 215 -9.48 21.94 20.85
#